data_AF-A7I532-F1
#
_entry.id   AF-A7I532-F1
#
_cell.length_a   1.000
_cell.length_b   1.000
_cell.length_c   1.000
_cell.angle_alpha   90.00
_cell.angle_beta   90.00
_cell.angle_gamma   90.00
#
_symmetry.space_group_name_H-M   'P 1'
#
loop_
_entity.id
_entity.type
_entity.pdbx_description
1 polymer ?
#
loop_
_entity_poly.entity_id
_entity_poly.type
_entity_poly.pdbx_seq_one_letter_code
_entity_poly.pdbx_strand_id
1 'polypeptide(L)'
;MRNSMENPKVHYYNEGLDFANLGLYSDAVTSFDKAIFARPDCAEAWRKRGSALISLDRYSDALASFDKAIAINPEYANTWNNRGVALGHLGRHSEAVVSFDKAIALSPGYANAWNNRGNAYARLGQRDYAVASFNRALDIDPGYTVAKQNRATALKGKPGPA
;
A
#
# COMPACT_ATOMS: atom_id res chain seq x y z
N MET A 1 31.24 29.80 16.16
CA MET A 1 31.10 28.73 15.15
C MET A 1 29.73 28.09 15.32
N ARG A 2 28.76 28.44 14.48
CA ARG A 2 27.38 27.90 14.52
C ARG A 2 27.30 26.83 13.44
N ASN A 3 27.72 25.60 13.76
CA ASN A 3 27.54 24.48 12.84
C ASN A 3 26.20 23.81 13.20
N SER A 4 25.18 24.19 12.42
CA SER A 4 24.00 23.40 12.06
C SER A 4 23.72 22.17 12.93
N MET A 5 22.98 22.35 14.03
CA MET A 5 22.18 21.25 14.57
C MET A 5 21.16 20.88 13.49
N GLU A 6 21.47 19.89 12.67
CA GLU A 6 20.47 19.21 11.86
C GLU A 6 19.33 18.81 12.81
N ASN A 7 18.12 19.27 12.51
CA ASN A 7 16.94 18.97 13.30
C ASN A 7 16.83 17.44 13.44
N PRO A 8 16.99 16.86 14.65
CA PRO A 8 17.02 15.39 14.83
C PRO A 8 15.78 14.72 14.22
N LYS A 9 14.67 15.46 14.13
CA LYS A 9 13.41 15.06 13.53
C LYS A 9 13.50 14.78 12.03
N VAL A 10 14.28 15.56 11.28
CA VAL A 10 14.50 15.39 9.83
C VAL A 10 15.55 14.30 9.60
N HIS A 11 16.55 14.23 10.50
CA HIS A 11 17.62 13.24 10.44
C HIS A 11 17.09 11.80 10.48
N TYR A 12 16.29 11.41 11.48
CA TYR A 12 15.79 10.03 11.58
C TYR A 12 14.86 9.61 10.44
N TYR A 13 14.10 10.56 9.89
CA TYR A 13 13.25 10.26 8.75
C TYR A 13 14.08 9.98 7.49
N ASN A 14 15.09 10.81 7.21
CA ASN A 14 15.99 10.60 6.07
C ASN A 14 16.84 9.34 6.24
N GLU A 15 17.36 9.08 7.43
CA GLU A 15 18.07 7.85 7.77
C GLU A 15 17.20 6.61 7.48
N GLY A 16 15.92 6.65 7.88
CA GLY A 16 14.98 5.58 7.56
C GLY A 16 14.74 5.39 6.06
N LEU A 17 14.72 6.47 5.28
CA LEU A 17 14.64 6.39 3.82
C LEU A 17 15.90 5.75 3.22
N ASP A 18 17.08 6.12 3.72
CA ASP A 18 18.35 5.59 3.25
C ASP A 18 18.45 4.08 3.52
N PHE A 19 18.11 3.64 4.72
CA PHE A 19 18.01 2.21 5.03
C PHE A 19 16.99 1.49 4.14
N ALA A 20 15.81 2.09 3.90
CA ALA A 20 14.81 1.49 3.03
C ALA A 20 15.30 1.35 1.58
N ASN A 21 16.05 2.33 1.06
CA ASN A 21 16.65 2.29 -0.27
C ASN A 21 17.75 1.22 -0.37
N LEU A 22 18.46 0.95 0.72
CA LEU A 22 19.45 -0.14 0.82
C LEU A 22 18.81 -1.52 1.06
N GLY A 23 17.49 -1.60 1.20
CA GLY A 23 16.78 -2.84 1.54
C GLY A 23 16.93 -3.29 3.00
N LEU A 24 17.53 -2.45 3.84
CA LEU A 24 17.72 -2.68 5.28
C LEU A 24 16.44 -2.29 6.04
N TYR A 25 15.35 -3.03 5.77
CA TYR A 25 14.01 -2.63 6.23
C TYR A 25 13.84 -2.64 7.75
N SER A 26 14.58 -3.48 8.48
CA SER A 26 14.54 -3.51 9.97
C SER A 26 15.11 -2.21 10.55
N ASP A 27 16.25 -1.74 10.03
CA ASP A 27 16.88 -0.50 10.43
C ASP A 27 16.05 0.72 10.00
N ALA A 28 15.41 0.62 8.82
CA ALA A 28 14.46 1.62 8.35
C ALA A 28 13.28 1.79 9.32
N VAL A 29 12.66 0.69 9.77
CA VAL A 29 11.58 0.71 10.77
C VAL A 29 12.05 1.37 12.07
N THR A 30 13.24 0.99 12.56
CA THR A 30 13.81 1.57 13.79
C THR A 30 14.00 3.08 13.67
N SER A 31 14.47 3.56 12.51
CA SER A 31 14.68 4.99 12.24
C SER A 31 13.35 5.73 12.12
N PHE A 32 12.35 5.13 11.44
CA PHE A 32 11.00 5.70 11.40
C PHE A 32 10.33 5.72 12.77
N ASP A 33 10.55 4.73 13.63
CA ASP A 33 10.05 4.73 15.02
C ASP A 33 10.60 5.92 15.82
N LYS A 34 11.90 6.22 15.68
CA LYS A 34 12.51 7.43 16.27
C LYS A 34 11.89 8.71 15.70
N ALA A 35 11.66 8.76 14.38
CA ALA A 35 11.04 9.91 13.74
C ALA A 35 9.59 10.13 14.22
N ILE A 36 8.82 9.05 14.38
CA ILE A 36 7.45 9.05 14.90
C ILE A 36 7.43 9.47 16.36
N PHE A 37 8.34 8.95 17.19
CA PHE A 37 8.45 9.36 18.59
C PHE A 37 8.67 10.87 18.72
N ALA A 38 9.52 11.44 17.86
CA ALA A 38 9.79 12.86 17.83
C ALA A 38 8.64 13.70 17.21
N ARG A 39 7.80 13.11 16.35
CA ARG A 39 6.66 13.76 15.69
C ARG A 39 5.54 12.74 15.39
N PRO A 40 4.65 12.47 16.36
CA PRO A 40 3.62 11.46 16.21
C PRO A 40 2.56 11.79 15.15
N ASP A 41 2.41 13.06 14.80
CA ASP A 41 1.51 13.60 13.77
C ASP A 41 2.15 13.66 12.37
N CYS A 42 3.30 13.01 12.15
CA CYS A 42 3.92 12.90 10.83
C CYS A 42 3.32 11.73 10.03
N ALA A 43 2.28 11.98 9.24
CA ALA A 43 1.64 10.96 8.39
C ALA A 43 2.65 10.21 7.49
N GLU A 44 3.61 10.93 6.93
CA GLU A 44 4.61 10.37 6.02
C GLU A 44 5.55 9.36 6.73
N ALA A 45 5.95 9.63 7.97
CA ALA A 45 6.79 8.71 8.74
C ALA A 45 6.02 7.41 9.05
N TRP A 46 4.75 7.51 9.46
CA TRP A 46 3.87 6.35 9.64
C TRP A 46 3.70 5.54 8.34
N ARG A 47 3.50 6.23 7.22
CA ARG A 47 3.35 5.58 5.90
C ARG A 47 4.62 4.84 5.48
N LYS A 48 5.80 5.47 5.65
CA LYS A 48 7.09 4.86 5.30
C LYS A 48 7.42 3.68 6.21
N ARG A 49 7.13 3.78 7.51
CA ARG A 49 7.20 2.66 8.44
C ARG A 49 6.33 1.49 7.99
N GLY A 50 5.07 1.75 7.65
CA GLY A 50 4.16 0.73 7.14
C GLY A 50 4.70 0.06 5.87
N SER A 51 5.27 0.83 4.95
CA SER A 51 5.88 0.29 3.73
C SER A 51 7.09 -0.61 4.02
N ALA A 52 7.96 -0.24 4.95
CA ALA A 52 9.10 -1.07 5.36
C ALA A 52 8.63 -2.36 6.05
N LEU A 53 7.55 -2.30 6.83
CA LEU A 53 6.95 -3.47 7.48
C LEU A 53 6.31 -4.44 6.48
N ILE A 54 5.73 -3.96 5.37
CA ILE A 54 5.32 -4.81 4.25
C ILE A 54 6.50 -5.61 3.72
N SER A 55 7.65 -4.95 3.49
CA SER A 55 8.87 -5.62 3.00
C SER A 55 9.46 -6.64 3.98
N LEU A 56 9.01 -6.62 5.25
CA LEU A 56 9.38 -7.58 6.29
C LEU A 56 8.27 -8.62 6.55
N ASP A 57 7.23 -8.67 5.72
CA ASP A 57 6.03 -9.51 5.89
C ASP A 57 5.29 -9.30 7.23
N ARG A 58 5.52 -8.16 7.90
CA ARG A 58 4.87 -7.77 9.16
C ARG A 58 3.55 -7.03 8.89
N TYR A 59 2.62 -7.71 8.24
CA TYR A 59 1.40 -7.09 7.69
C TYR A 59 0.48 -6.47 8.74
N SER A 60 0.34 -7.08 9.92
CA SER A 60 -0.47 -6.52 11.02
C SER A 60 0.08 -5.19 11.54
N ASP A 61 1.40 -5.10 11.72
CA ASP A 61 2.06 -3.88 12.15
C ASP A 61 2.01 -2.80 11.05
N ALA A 62 2.16 -3.23 9.78
CA ALA A 62 2.03 -2.34 8.63
C ALA A 62 0.63 -1.72 8.55
N LEU A 63 -0.42 -2.54 8.77
CA LEU A 63 -1.80 -2.08 8.80
C LEU A 63 -2.01 -1.02 9.87
N ALA A 64 -1.54 -1.24 11.10
CA ALA A 64 -1.62 -0.25 12.18
C ALA A 64 -0.90 1.06 11.82
N SER A 65 0.27 0.97 11.17
CA SER A 65 0.99 2.14 10.66
C SER A 65 0.21 2.90 9.58
N PHE A 66 -0.40 2.20 8.63
CA PHE A 66 -1.22 2.86 7.60
C PHE A 66 -2.49 3.49 8.16
N ASP A 67 -3.15 2.84 9.12
CA ASP A 67 -4.32 3.39 9.81
C ASP A 67 -3.97 4.71 10.53
N LYS A 68 -2.81 4.76 11.20
CA LYS A 68 -2.31 6.01 11.81
C LYS A 68 -2.00 7.08 10.76
N ALA A 69 -1.32 6.72 9.66
CA ALA A 69 -1.03 7.66 8.57
C ALA A 69 -2.31 8.26 7.96
N ILE A 70 -3.34 7.44 7.74
CA ILE A 70 -4.63 7.85 7.19
C ILE A 70 -5.41 8.75 8.16
N ALA A 71 -5.39 8.42 9.45
CA ALA A 71 -6.06 9.24 10.47
C ALA A 71 -5.47 10.67 10.54
N ILE A 72 -4.18 10.82 10.23
CA ILE A 72 -3.49 12.11 10.17
C ILE A 72 -3.72 12.79 8.82
N ASN A 73 -3.55 12.07 7.71
CA ASN A 73 -3.79 12.58 6.37
C ASN A 73 -4.46 11.51 5.48
N PRO A 74 -5.77 11.65 5.21
CA PRO A 74 -6.52 10.69 4.42
C PRO A 74 -6.31 10.84 2.90
N GLU A 75 -5.64 11.89 2.42
CA GLU A 75 -5.53 12.20 0.99
C GLU A 75 -4.43 11.41 0.26
N TYR A 76 -3.64 10.61 0.98
CA TYR A 76 -2.59 9.80 0.38
C TYR A 76 -3.14 8.51 -0.24
N ALA A 77 -3.46 8.57 -1.55
CA ALA A 77 -3.94 7.42 -2.32
C ALA A 77 -3.04 6.17 -2.19
N ASN A 78 -1.72 6.35 -2.17
CA ASN A 78 -0.76 5.26 -1.99
C ASN A 78 -0.84 4.61 -0.60
N THR A 79 -1.15 5.35 0.46
CA THR A 79 -1.36 4.80 1.80
C THR A 79 -2.58 3.89 1.82
N TRP A 80 -3.68 4.32 1.22
CA TRP A 80 -4.88 3.49 1.07
C TRP A 80 -4.63 2.22 0.26
N ASN A 81 -3.87 2.33 -0.85
CA ASN A 81 -3.47 1.15 -1.62
C ASN A 81 -2.64 0.18 -0.77
N ASN A 82 -1.61 0.68 -0.06
CA ASN A 82 -0.73 -0.19 0.72
C ASN A 82 -1.45 -0.80 1.94
N ARG A 83 -2.41 -0.08 2.52
CA ARG A 83 -3.35 -0.64 3.50
C ARG A 83 -4.14 -1.81 2.93
N GLY A 84 -4.67 -1.66 1.71
CA GLY A 84 -5.36 -2.74 1.00
C GLY A 84 -4.45 -3.94 0.73
N VAL A 85 -3.20 -3.72 0.37
CA VAL A 85 -2.19 -4.78 0.22
C VAL A 85 -1.99 -5.53 1.55
N ALA A 86 -1.74 -4.81 2.65
CA ALA A 86 -1.60 -5.42 3.99
C ALA A 86 -2.80 -6.30 4.36
N LEU A 87 -4.03 -5.78 4.16
CA LEU A 87 -5.27 -6.50 4.40
C LEU A 87 -5.40 -7.75 3.52
N GLY A 88 -5.00 -7.66 2.26
CA GLY A 88 -4.98 -8.79 1.33
C GLY A 88 -4.08 -9.93 1.80
N HIS A 89 -2.87 -9.62 2.29
CA HIS A 89 -1.97 -10.61 2.87
C HIS A 89 -2.51 -11.22 4.17
N LEU A 90 -3.30 -10.48 4.93
CA LEU A 90 -4.02 -10.96 6.11
C LEU A 90 -5.31 -11.74 5.78
N GLY A 91 -5.63 -11.95 4.49
CA GLY A 91 -6.86 -12.63 4.05
C GLY A 91 -8.14 -11.79 4.17
N ARG A 92 -8.04 -10.52 4.58
CA ARG A 92 -9.17 -9.59 4.80
C ARG A 92 -9.56 -8.90 3.48
N HIS A 93 -9.92 -9.70 2.48
CA HIS A 93 -10.11 -9.23 1.10
C HIS A 93 -11.24 -8.20 0.92
N SER A 94 -12.35 -8.32 1.65
CA SER A 94 -13.45 -7.34 1.58
C SER A 94 -13.01 -5.95 2.06
N GLU A 95 -12.22 -5.88 3.13
CA GLU A 95 -11.69 -4.60 3.63
C GLU A 95 -10.57 -4.05 2.75
N ALA A 96 -9.82 -4.94 2.09
CA ALA A 96 -8.84 -4.57 1.08
C ALA A 96 -9.51 -3.84 -0.10
N VAL A 97 -10.64 -4.36 -0.60
CA VAL A 97 -11.45 -3.70 -1.65
C VAL A 97 -11.81 -2.28 -1.26
N VAL A 98 -12.36 -2.08 -0.06
CA VAL A 98 -12.72 -0.73 0.44
C VAL A 98 -11.50 0.21 0.43
N SER A 99 -10.33 -0.31 0.79
CA SER A 99 -9.09 0.48 0.82
C SER A 99 -8.62 0.84 -0.59
N PHE A 100 -8.70 -0.10 -1.55
CA PHE A 100 -8.39 0.18 -2.94
C PHE A 100 -9.39 1.15 -3.58
N ASP A 101 -10.69 1.06 -3.25
CA ASP A 101 -11.70 2.00 -3.73
C ASP A 101 -11.43 3.42 -3.24
N LYS A 102 -10.98 3.59 -1.99
CA LYS A 102 -10.52 4.89 -1.50
C LYS A 102 -9.28 5.39 -2.24
N ALA A 103 -8.29 4.54 -2.49
CA ALA A 103 -7.12 4.91 -3.29
C ALA A 103 -7.50 5.37 -4.71
N ILE A 104 -8.45 4.67 -5.33
CA ILE A 104 -8.96 4.96 -6.68
C ILE A 104 -9.79 6.24 -6.70
N ALA A 105 -10.61 6.49 -5.68
CA ALA A 105 -11.37 7.75 -5.58
C ALA A 105 -10.45 8.96 -5.49
N LEU A 106 -9.34 8.85 -4.75
CA LEU A 106 -8.32 9.90 -4.64
C LEU A 106 -7.45 10.03 -5.89
N SER A 107 -7.15 8.91 -6.56
CA SER A 107 -6.36 8.89 -7.79
C SER A 107 -6.93 7.88 -8.80
N PRO A 108 -7.88 8.32 -9.65
CA PRO A 108 -8.53 7.44 -10.63
C PRO A 108 -7.55 6.82 -11.62
N GLY A 109 -6.42 7.48 -11.89
CA GLY A 109 -5.33 7.00 -12.75
C GLY A 109 -4.36 6.02 -12.09
N TYR A 110 -4.64 5.53 -10.88
CA TYR A 110 -3.72 4.66 -10.17
C TYR A 110 -3.88 3.18 -10.59
N ALA A 111 -3.28 2.80 -11.72
CA ALA A 111 -3.41 1.46 -12.31
C ALA A 111 -3.14 0.30 -11.32
N ASN A 112 -2.14 0.44 -10.44
CA ASN A 112 -1.82 -0.56 -9.43
C ASN A 112 -2.99 -0.80 -8.45
N ALA A 113 -3.70 0.25 -8.03
CA ALA A 113 -4.86 0.12 -7.14
C ALA A 113 -6.01 -0.62 -7.82
N TRP A 114 -6.26 -0.35 -9.11
CA TRP A 114 -7.25 -1.09 -9.90
C TRP A 114 -6.90 -2.57 -10.05
N ASN A 115 -5.64 -2.89 -10.35
CA ASN A 115 -5.17 -4.28 -10.40
C ASN A 115 -5.31 -4.98 -9.03
N ASN A 116 -4.89 -4.32 -7.95
CA ASN A 116 -4.96 -4.90 -6.62
C ASN A 116 -6.41 -5.13 -6.16
N ARG A 117 -7.33 -4.21 -6.50
CA ARG A 117 -8.75 -4.42 -6.28
C ARG A 117 -9.30 -5.60 -7.07
N GLY A 118 -8.86 -5.76 -8.33
CA GLY A 118 -9.20 -6.92 -9.14
C GLY A 118 -8.77 -8.24 -8.49
N ASN A 119 -7.55 -8.29 -7.94
CA ASN A 119 -7.06 -9.45 -7.21
C ASN A 119 -7.89 -9.73 -5.94
N ALA A 120 -8.27 -8.69 -5.19
CA ALA A 120 -9.11 -8.86 -4.01
C ALA A 120 -10.50 -9.40 -4.37
N TYR A 121 -11.15 -8.87 -5.41
CA TYR A 121 -12.41 -9.40 -5.92
C TYR A 121 -12.30 -10.85 -6.41
N ALA A 122 -11.21 -11.20 -7.09
CA ALA A 122 -10.97 -12.58 -7.52
C ALA A 122 -10.87 -13.55 -6.33
N ARG A 123 -10.21 -13.14 -5.24
CA ARG A 123 -10.14 -13.92 -3.99
C ARG A 123 -11.49 -14.06 -3.30
N LEU A 124 -12.39 -13.10 -3.49
CA LEU A 124 -13.78 -13.16 -3.02
C LEU A 124 -14.71 -13.95 -3.95
N GLY A 125 -14.20 -14.51 -5.06
CA GLY A 125 -15.03 -15.19 -6.08
C GLY A 125 -15.87 -14.23 -6.94
N GLN A 126 -15.71 -12.93 -6.76
CA GLN A 126 -16.46 -11.88 -7.45
C GLN A 126 -15.83 -11.57 -8.82
N ARG A 127 -15.94 -12.54 -9.74
CA ARG A 127 -15.21 -12.56 -11.01
C ARG A 127 -15.48 -11.35 -11.91
N ASP A 128 -16.72 -10.90 -12.03
CA ASP A 128 -17.06 -9.78 -12.92
C ASP A 128 -16.41 -8.48 -12.46
N TYR A 129 -16.46 -8.20 -11.16
CA TYR A 129 -15.79 -7.05 -10.55
C TYR A 129 -14.25 -7.14 -10.68
N ALA A 130 -13.70 -8.35 -10.61
CA ALA A 130 -12.28 -8.58 -10.83
C ALA A 130 -11.87 -8.20 -12.27
N VAL A 131 -12.56 -8.75 -13.28
CA VAL A 131 -12.29 -8.47 -14.70
C VAL A 131 -12.47 -6.99 -15.02
N ALA A 132 -13.53 -6.34 -14.52
CA ALA A 132 -13.76 -4.91 -14.71
C ALA A 132 -12.62 -4.07 -14.13
N SER A 133 -12.11 -4.46 -12.95
CA SER A 133 -11.00 -3.75 -12.32
C SER A 133 -9.68 -3.91 -13.10
N PHE A 134 -9.38 -5.12 -13.59
CA PHE A 134 -8.20 -5.33 -14.44
C PHE A 134 -8.30 -4.61 -15.79
N ASN A 135 -9.49 -4.54 -16.38
CA ASN A 135 -9.71 -3.74 -17.59
C ASN A 135 -9.37 -2.28 -17.34
N ARG A 136 -9.84 -1.70 -16.22
CA ARG A 136 -9.47 -0.32 -15.89
C ARG A 136 -7.98 -0.11 -15.65
N ALA A 137 -7.30 -1.06 -15.01
CA ALA A 137 -5.84 -1.00 -14.90
C ALA A 137 -5.16 -0.96 -16.27
N LEU A 138 -5.67 -1.73 -17.26
CA LEU A 138 -5.14 -1.79 -18.62
C LEU A 138 -5.55 -0.62 -19.51
N ASP A 139 -6.71 0.01 -19.26
CA ASP A 139 -7.09 1.25 -19.95
C ASP A 139 -6.13 2.39 -19.56
N ILE A 140 -5.69 2.40 -18.30
CA ILE A 140 -4.74 3.40 -17.76
C ILE A 140 -3.32 3.08 -18.21
N ASP A 141 -2.89 1.82 -18.08
CA ASP A 141 -1.58 1.34 -18.50
C ASP A 141 -1.73 0.07 -19.36
N PRO A 142 -1.80 0.23 -20.69
CA PRO A 142 -1.88 -0.91 -21.61
C PRO A 142 -0.69 -1.87 -21.54
N GLY A 143 0.45 -1.41 -21.01
CA GLY A 143 1.67 -2.19 -20.82
C GLY A 143 1.68 -3.02 -19.54
N TYR A 144 0.64 -2.92 -18.68
CA TYR A 144 0.63 -3.58 -17.38
C TYR A 144 0.43 -5.11 -17.50
N THR A 145 1.53 -5.81 -17.74
CA THR A 145 1.58 -7.26 -18.00
C THR A 145 0.93 -8.10 -16.90
N VAL A 146 1.14 -7.72 -15.64
CA VAL A 146 0.55 -8.39 -14.47
C VAL A 146 -0.97 -8.30 -14.51
N ALA A 147 -1.55 -7.13 -14.79
CA ALA A 147 -3.00 -6.97 -14.91
C ALA A 147 -3.57 -7.78 -16.08
N LYS A 148 -2.86 -7.85 -17.21
CA LYS A 148 -3.23 -8.68 -18.38
C LYS A 148 -3.29 -10.15 -18.02
N GLN A 149 -2.30 -10.66 -17.28
CA GLN A 149 -2.26 -12.04 -16.82
C GLN A 149 -3.37 -12.32 -15.79
N ASN A 150 -3.55 -11.45 -14.80
CA ASN A 150 -4.59 -11.59 -13.78
C ASN A 150 -5.99 -11.62 -14.40
N ARG A 151 -6.25 -10.75 -15.39
CA ARG A 151 -7.50 -10.76 -16.16
C ARG A 151 -7.70 -12.08 -16.91
N ALA A 152 -6.67 -12.58 -17.58
CA ALA A 152 -6.76 -13.84 -18.32
C ALA A 152 -7.07 -15.02 -17.38
N THR A 153 -6.44 -15.06 -16.20
CA THR A 153 -6.74 -16.06 -15.16
C THR A 153 -8.17 -15.93 -14.67
N ALA A 154 -8.61 -14.70 -14.34
CA ALA A 154 -9.97 -14.43 -13.92
C ALA A 154 -11.00 -14.84 -14.98
N LEU A 155 -10.67 -14.74 -16.27
CA LEU A 155 -11.53 -15.18 -17.38
C LEU A 155 -11.54 -16.71 -17.59
N LYS A 156 -10.50 -17.43 -17.15
CA LYS A 156 -10.41 -18.90 -17.28
C LYS A 156 -11.00 -19.67 -16.10
N GLY A 157 -11.05 -19.07 -14.91
CA GLY A 157 -11.61 -19.72 -13.72
C GLY A 157 -13.12 -19.97 -13.87
N LYS A 158 -13.52 -21.19 -14.25
CA LYS A 158 -14.93 -21.58 -14.45
C LYS A 158 -15.83 -21.05 -13.31
N PRO A 159 -17.09 -20.67 -13.57
CA PRO A 159 -18.04 -20.44 -12.49
C PRO A 159 -18.05 -21.69 -11.60
N GLY A 160 -17.91 -21.50 -10.28
CA GLY A 160 -18.15 -22.59 -9.33
C GLY A 160 -19.55 -23.16 -9.59
N PRO A 161 -19.77 -24.47 -9.42
CA PRO A 161 -21.08 -25.06 -9.65
C PRO A 161 -22.12 -24.30 -8.83
N ALA A 162 -23.20 -23.90 -9.51
CA ALA A 162 -24.42 -23.39 -8.89
C ALA A 162 -25.08 -24.46 -8.01
#